data_AF-A0A285RGI4-F1
#
_entry.id   AF-A0A285RGI4-F1
#
_cell.length_a   1.000
_cell.length_b   1.000
_cell.length_c   1.000
_cell.angle_alpha   90.00
_cell.angle_beta   90.00
_cell.angle_gamma   90.00
#
_symmetry.space_group_name_H-M   'P 1'
#
loop_
_entity.id
_entity.type
_entity.pdbx_description
1 polymer ?
#
loop_
_entity_poly.entity_id
_entity_poly.type
_entity_poly.pdbx_seq_one_letter_code
_entity_poly.pdbx_strand_id
1 'polypeptide(L)'
;MTQIFKKTLLTSLVLFLMTACSDDKKELKIIVEPTSFHFEQTGGSKKFGITPNEPATFQSSEAWCKVTSESSTPVQAIYNITVEPNTTPDVRNAIITVSVKEHIQEINVEQVAYIQSDEPEKYTVRENLTTHQLINEMGLGINLGNTLDAVGDWIDPSNILNYEQAWGSPIITQEIIEGYAKAGYSSLRIPVSWGNLLSDDFKVHPDLMDRVEKILNWTLDCGMVAIINIHHENEWIKQVPTDSKAKEKFTSIWKQICERFEKYGDHLLFEPMNEIGYDEIWTPWGGSEADKAKALGYVNDLNQLFVDIVRNSGGNNAKRHLLVEIYNTNLEYAYDPLFKMPNDPANRLALTVHYYTPANFAILGGGEVVDWGVGRESWGTEADFKELNDNMDLLKKNCVDKGIPVIIGEYCADSRNRTKEVIRLFCVSVTEAIYSRGMCPMLWDTPGGQYNRQTCQFDDPLFLEEMMAIPVKYPRN
;
A
#
# COMPACT_ATOMS: atom_id res chain seq x y z
N MET A 1 -18.81 2.82 45.03
CA MET A 1 -17.94 1.82 44.37
C MET A 1 -18.65 1.38 43.08
N THR A 2 -18.71 2.23 42.05
CA THR A 2 -17.83 2.28 40.83
C THR A 2 -17.98 0.99 39.99
N GLN A 3 -18.72 0.89 38.87
CA GLN A 3 -18.71 1.60 37.55
C GLN A 3 -17.35 1.36 36.83
N ILE A 4 -17.19 0.90 35.57
CA ILE A 4 -17.70 1.33 34.24
C ILE A 4 -17.27 0.22 33.21
N PHE A 5 -18.16 -0.48 32.47
CA PHE A 5 -18.66 -0.28 31.08
C PHE A 5 -17.68 0.16 29.95
N LYS A 6 -17.49 -0.70 28.92
CA LYS A 6 -17.29 -0.26 27.53
C LYS A 6 -18.24 -1.04 26.61
N LYS A 7 -19.23 -0.33 26.06
CA LYS A 7 -20.11 -0.72 24.95
C LYS A 7 -19.57 -0.04 23.70
N THR A 8 -19.35 -0.78 22.62
CA THR A 8 -19.15 -0.22 21.28
C THR A 8 -20.52 -0.16 20.61
N LEU A 9 -21.00 1.05 20.31
CA LEU A 9 -22.31 1.31 19.70
C LEU A 9 -22.14 1.29 18.18
N LEU A 10 -22.74 0.29 17.54
CA LEU A 10 -23.01 0.26 16.10
C LEU A 10 -24.33 1.02 15.88
N THR A 11 -24.32 2.13 15.15
CA THR A 11 -25.55 2.86 14.81
C THR A 11 -25.84 2.73 13.33
N SER A 12 -26.84 1.89 13.00
CA SER A 12 -27.42 1.72 11.68
C SER A 12 -28.22 2.96 11.25
N LEU A 13 -28.04 3.39 10.00
CA LEU A 13 -28.79 4.47 9.37
C LEU A 13 -30.17 3.95 8.93
N VAL A 14 -31.23 4.35 9.64
CA VAL A 14 -32.63 4.01 9.28
C VAL A 14 -33.18 5.10 8.36
N LEU A 15 -33.53 4.72 7.14
CA LEU A 15 -34.28 5.54 6.19
C LEU A 15 -35.75 5.64 6.66
N PHE A 16 -36.23 6.84 6.98
CA PHE A 16 -37.66 7.13 7.09
C PHE A 16 -38.08 8.11 5.98
N LEU A 17 -38.74 7.56 4.95
CA LEU A 17 -39.55 8.30 3.99
C LEU A 17 -40.97 8.38 4.55
N MET A 18 -41.42 9.59 4.93
CA MET A 18 -42.84 9.88 5.19
C MET A 18 -43.16 11.25 4.58
N THR A 19 -43.89 11.23 3.47
CA THR A 19 -44.62 12.37 2.92
C THR A 19 -45.92 12.55 3.70
N ALA A 20 -46.13 13.74 4.29
CA ALA A 20 -47.45 14.20 4.73
C ALA A 20 -47.45 15.73 4.82
N CYS A 21 -48.35 16.36 4.06
CA CYS A 21 -48.68 17.77 4.14
C CYS A 21 -49.68 18.00 5.29
N SER A 22 -49.32 18.84 6.26
CA SER A 22 -50.23 19.67 7.05
C SER A 22 -49.48 20.93 7.48
N ASP A 23 -50.16 22.07 7.44
CA ASP A 23 -49.65 23.40 7.79
C ASP A 23 -49.41 23.55 9.31
N ASP A 24 -48.42 22.81 9.82
CA ASP A 24 -47.76 23.10 11.08
C ASP A 24 -46.38 23.69 10.76
N LYS A 25 -46.01 24.81 11.36
CA LYS A 25 -44.64 25.31 11.30
C LYS A 25 -43.71 24.26 11.93
N LYS A 26 -43.22 23.31 11.13
CA LYS A 26 -42.20 22.34 11.53
C LYS A 26 -40.95 23.12 11.89
N GLU A 27 -40.62 23.14 13.18
CA GLU A 27 -39.30 23.55 13.63
C GLU A 27 -38.26 22.69 12.90
N LEU A 28 -37.39 23.34 12.13
CA LEU A 28 -36.26 22.69 11.47
C LEU A 28 -35.28 22.23 12.55
N LYS A 29 -35.20 20.93 12.79
CA LYS A 29 -34.24 20.35 13.74
C LYS A 29 -32.85 20.35 13.08
N ILE A 30 -31.95 21.16 13.62
CA ILE A 30 -30.55 21.24 13.17
C ILE A 30 -29.76 20.13 13.89
N ILE A 31 -28.96 19.40 13.11
CA ILE A 31 -28.12 18.29 13.57
C ILE A 31 -26.69 18.59 13.13
N VAL A 32 -25.77 18.58 14.10
CA VAL A 32 -24.33 18.73 13.89
C VAL A 32 -23.66 17.46 14.40
N GLU A 33 -23.09 16.66 13.51
CA GLU A 33 -22.45 15.39 13.89
C GLU A 33 -21.13 15.15 13.12
N PRO A 34 -20.10 14.61 13.79
CA PRO A 34 -20.03 14.30 15.23
C PRO A 34 -19.77 15.54 16.11
N THR A 35 -20.08 15.45 17.41
CA THR A 35 -19.89 16.55 18.39
C THR A 35 -18.57 16.50 19.15
N SER A 36 -17.67 15.59 18.78
CA SER A 36 -16.32 15.50 19.37
C SER A 36 -15.32 14.88 18.41
N PHE A 37 -14.08 15.35 18.45
CA PHE A 37 -12.97 14.85 17.67
C PHE A 37 -11.73 14.63 18.54
N HIS A 38 -10.95 13.63 18.17
CA HIS A 38 -9.64 13.34 18.74
C HIS A 38 -8.59 13.37 17.63
N PHE A 39 -7.45 14.02 17.86
CA PHE A 39 -6.35 14.16 16.91
C PHE A 39 -5.02 13.75 17.53
N GLU A 40 -4.15 13.17 16.70
CA GLU A 40 -2.78 12.84 17.06
C GLU A 40 -1.89 14.09 17.14
N GLN A 41 -0.70 13.96 17.71
CA GLN A 41 0.26 15.06 17.90
C GLN A 41 0.66 15.74 16.59
N THR A 42 0.58 15.03 15.46
CA THR A 42 0.89 15.58 14.11
C THR A 42 -0.22 16.47 13.56
N GLY A 43 -1.42 16.47 14.16
CA GLY A 43 -2.57 17.22 13.67
C GLY A 43 -3.26 16.52 12.49
N GLY A 44 -3.85 17.29 11.58
CA GLY A 44 -4.55 16.77 10.40
C GLY A 44 -5.95 17.36 10.22
N SER A 45 -6.77 16.74 9.37
CA SER A 45 -8.14 17.18 9.11
C SER A 45 -9.16 16.06 9.28
N LYS A 46 -10.33 16.37 9.87
CA LYS A 46 -11.48 15.46 10.01
C LYS A 46 -12.79 16.18 9.66
N LYS A 47 -13.79 15.43 9.17
CA LYS A 47 -15.04 15.97 8.63
C LYS A 47 -16.19 15.92 9.64
N PHE A 48 -17.07 16.93 9.60
CA PHE A 48 -18.41 16.89 10.22
C PHE A 48 -19.46 17.46 9.27
N GLY A 49 -20.73 17.13 9.53
CA GLY A 49 -21.85 17.58 8.72
C GLY A 49 -22.90 18.36 9.51
N ILE A 50 -23.56 19.30 8.84
CA ILE A 50 -24.73 20.05 9.34
C ILE A 50 -25.95 19.72 8.48
N THR A 51 -27.02 19.24 9.12
CA THR A 51 -28.29 18.88 8.47
C THR A 51 -29.45 19.60 9.17
N PRO A 52 -30.38 20.24 8.44
CA PRO A 52 -30.37 20.48 7.00
C PRO A 52 -29.26 21.48 6.57
N ASN A 53 -28.95 21.53 5.28
CA ASN A 53 -27.99 22.51 4.72
C ASN A 53 -28.50 23.94 4.94
N GLU A 54 -27.99 24.58 5.99
CA GLU A 54 -28.32 25.93 6.40
C GLU A 54 -27.02 26.72 6.61
N PRO A 55 -27.00 28.03 6.32
CA PRO A 55 -25.82 28.84 6.55
C PRO A 55 -25.36 28.78 8.02
N ALA A 56 -24.13 28.31 8.21
CA ALA A 56 -23.50 28.16 9.51
C ALA A 56 -22.31 29.11 9.66
N THR A 57 -22.09 29.61 10.87
CA THR A 57 -20.86 30.29 11.25
C THR A 57 -20.11 29.49 12.31
N PHE A 58 -18.80 29.65 12.33
CA PHE A 58 -17.89 28.89 13.18
C PHE A 58 -16.99 29.83 13.95
N GLN A 59 -16.85 29.57 15.24
CA GLN A 59 -15.86 30.21 16.07
C GLN A 59 -15.06 29.13 16.80
N SER A 60 -13.75 29.12 16.61
CA SER A 60 -12.85 28.29 17.40
C SER A 60 -12.37 29.05 18.63
N SER A 61 -12.26 28.37 19.77
CA SER A 61 -11.61 28.91 20.96
C SER A 61 -10.10 29.05 20.80
N GLU A 62 -9.51 28.36 19.82
CA GLU A 62 -8.06 28.22 19.66
C GLU A 62 -7.61 28.44 18.21
N ALA A 63 -6.48 29.13 18.02
CA ALA A 63 -5.97 29.48 16.69
C ALA A 63 -5.47 28.28 15.87
N TRP A 64 -5.02 27.22 16.55
CA TRP A 64 -4.50 26.00 15.93
C TRP A 64 -5.59 25.04 15.43
N CYS A 65 -6.87 25.33 15.72
CA CYS A 65 -8.02 24.55 15.29
C CYS A 65 -8.93 25.41 14.40
N LYS A 66 -9.10 25.03 13.13
CA LYS A 66 -9.79 25.83 12.11
C LYS A 66 -10.91 25.03 11.45
N VAL A 67 -11.96 25.73 11.03
CA VAL A 67 -13.05 25.14 10.24
C VAL A 67 -13.02 25.71 8.82
N THR A 68 -13.10 24.85 7.82
CA THR A 68 -13.25 25.23 6.41
C THR A 68 -14.43 24.53 5.77
N SER A 69 -15.07 25.17 4.79
CA SER A 69 -16.09 24.52 3.96
C SER A 69 -15.43 23.50 3.04
N GLU A 70 -16.04 22.33 2.90
CA GLU A 70 -15.58 21.31 1.96
C GLU A 70 -16.54 21.15 0.79
N SER A 71 -17.77 20.71 1.07
CA SER A 71 -18.78 20.45 0.05
C SER A 71 -20.17 20.66 0.61
N SER A 72 -21.17 20.79 -0.27
CA SER A 72 -22.56 20.93 0.15
C SER A 72 -23.50 20.23 -0.82
N THR A 73 -24.58 19.69 -0.29
CA THR A 73 -25.72 19.12 -1.03
C THR A 73 -26.99 19.86 -0.63
N PRO A 74 -28.13 19.70 -1.34
CA PRO A 74 -29.40 20.30 -0.91
C PRO A 74 -29.86 19.91 0.50
N VAL A 75 -29.30 18.84 1.07
CA VAL A 75 -29.72 18.25 2.35
C VAL A 75 -28.72 18.46 3.48
N GLN A 76 -27.42 18.56 3.17
CA GLN A 76 -26.35 18.63 4.18
C GLN A 76 -25.16 19.44 3.68
N ALA A 77 -24.55 20.24 4.55
CA ALA A 77 -23.25 20.87 4.34
C ALA A 77 -22.15 20.11 5.09
N ILE A 78 -21.01 19.88 4.44
CA ILE A 78 -19.84 19.18 4.99
C ILE A 78 -18.69 20.16 5.19
N TYR A 79 -18.08 20.10 6.38
CA TYR A 79 -17.01 20.97 6.82
C TYR A 79 -15.81 20.14 7.31
N ASN A 80 -14.62 20.71 7.18
CA ASN A 80 -13.39 20.16 7.75
C ASN A 80 -13.00 20.92 9.01
N ILE A 81 -12.61 20.17 10.04
CA ILE A 81 -11.83 20.67 11.17
C ILE A 81 -10.38 20.33 10.88
N THR A 82 -9.53 21.36 10.76
CA THR A 82 -8.09 21.23 10.58
C THR A 82 -7.38 21.64 11.85
N VAL A 83 -6.52 20.75 12.34
CA VAL A 83 -5.73 20.92 13.55
C VAL A 83 -4.25 20.96 13.18
N GLU A 84 -3.55 22.00 13.62
CA GLU A 84 -2.10 22.13 13.45
C GLU A 84 -1.36 21.11 14.35
N PRO A 85 -0.09 20.76 14.07
CA PRO A 85 0.69 19.88 14.95
C PRO A 85 0.76 20.42 16.38
N ASN A 86 0.63 19.54 17.37
CA ASN A 86 0.92 19.85 18.76
C ASN A 86 2.42 19.70 18.99
N THR A 87 3.05 20.77 19.45
CA THR A 87 4.49 20.82 19.76
C THR A 87 4.74 20.94 21.26
N THR A 88 3.68 20.92 22.07
CA THR A 88 3.76 21.04 23.53
C THR A 88 3.52 19.69 24.21
N PRO A 89 4.17 19.39 25.34
CA PRO A 89 4.05 18.11 26.05
C PRO A 89 2.70 17.90 26.75
N ASP A 90 1.74 18.78 26.51
CA ASP A 90 0.41 18.74 27.12
C ASP A 90 -0.66 18.42 26.07
N VAL A 91 -1.64 17.60 26.47
CA VAL A 91 -2.88 17.45 25.71
C VAL A 91 -3.55 18.81 25.64
N ARG A 92 -3.96 19.23 24.44
CA ARG A 92 -4.64 20.51 24.24
C ARG A 92 -6.04 20.32 23.69
N ASN A 93 -6.92 21.24 24.05
CA ASN A 93 -8.34 21.17 23.72
C ASN A 93 -8.79 22.47 23.05
N ALA A 94 -9.67 22.36 22.06
CA ALA A 94 -10.40 23.47 21.47
C ALA A 94 -11.90 23.18 21.48
N ILE A 95 -12.68 24.25 21.55
CA ILE A 95 -14.13 24.20 21.36
C ILE A 95 -14.44 24.94 20.07
N ILE A 96 -15.17 24.27 19.17
CA ILE A 96 -15.74 24.91 18.00
C ILE A 96 -17.21 25.18 18.29
N THR A 97 -17.57 26.45 18.35
CA THR A 97 -18.95 26.90 18.45
C THR A 97 -19.54 27.01 17.05
N VAL A 98 -20.51 26.15 16.76
CA VAL A 98 -21.29 26.14 15.52
C VAL A 98 -22.58 26.92 15.76
N SER A 99 -22.81 27.99 15.00
CA SER A 99 -24.04 28.78 15.07
C SER A 99 -24.82 28.67 13.77
N VAL A 100 -26.06 28.20 13.86
CA VAL A 100 -26.98 28.05 12.72
C VAL A 100 -28.34 28.61 13.12
N LYS A 101 -28.71 29.78 12.58
CA LYS A 101 -29.88 30.57 13.04
C LYS A 101 -29.79 30.83 14.56
N GLU A 102 -30.76 30.35 15.34
CA GLU A 102 -30.79 30.47 16.81
C GLU A 102 -30.19 29.26 17.52
N HIS A 103 -29.78 28.22 16.77
CA HIS A 103 -29.19 27.01 17.33
C HIS A 103 -27.67 27.19 17.49
N ILE A 104 -27.17 26.89 18.69
CA ILE A 104 -25.75 26.88 19.02
C ILE A 104 -25.38 25.48 19.49
N GLN A 105 -24.35 24.90 18.89
CA GLN A 105 -23.81 23.61 19.26
C GLN A 105 -22.28 23.71 19.40
N GLU A 106 -21.74 23.10 20.45
CA GLU A 106 -20.30 22.98 20.65
C GLU A 106 -19.78 21.63 20.16
N ILE A 107 -18.63 21.65 19.49
CA ILE A 107 -17.86 20.48 19.13
C ILE A 107 -16.55 20.53 19.93
N ASN A 108 -16.28 19.47 20.70
CA ASN A 108 -15.04 19.34 21.46
C ASN A 108 -13.93 18.75 20.58
N VAL A 109 -12.77 19.37 20.56
CA VAL A 109 -11.60 18.89 19.82
C VAL A 109 -10.46 18.67 20.81
N GLU A 110 -10.05 17.43 21.00
CA GLU A 110 -8.89 17.06 21.80
C GLU A 110 -7.73 16.69 20.87
N GLN A 111 -6.54 17.20 21.16
CA GLN A 111 -5.30 16.79 20.50
C GLN A 111 -4.30 16.32 21.54
N VAL A 112 -3.74 15.13 21.34
CA VAL A 112 -2.76 14.54 22.27
C VAL A 112 -1.49 15.38 22.38
N ALA A 113 -0.79 15.23 23.50
CA ALA A 113 0.49 15.85 23.78
C ALA A 113 1.57 15.50 22.75
N TYR A 114 2.49 16.42 22.51
CA TYR A 114 3.77 16.12 21.88
C TYR A 114 4.62 15.26 22.81
N ILE A 115 4.86 14.01 22.44
CA ILE A 115 5.84 13.18 23.14
C ILE A 115 7.07 13.17 22.25
N GLN A 116 8.13 13.86 22.71
CA GLN A 116 9.42 13.78 22.05
C GLN A 116 9.91 12.33 22.12
N SER A 117 9.81 11.62 21.01
CA SER A 117 10.53 10.37 20.81
C SER A 117 12.00 10.74 20.62
N ASP A 118 12.89 10.19 21.45
CA ASP A 118 14.33 10.37 21.28
C ASP A 118 14.84 9.66 20.00
N GLU A 119 14.07 8.70 19.47
CA GLU A 119 14.33 8.04 18.20
C GLU A 119 13.36 8.50 17.10
N PRO A 120 13.86 8.86 15.89
CA PRO A 120 13.01 9.09 14.74
C PRO A 120 12.00 7.95 14.51
N GLU A 121 10.76 8.29 14.15
CA GLU A 121 9.67 7.33 13.91
C GLU A 121 10.08 6.18 12.98
N LYS A 122 10.92 6.46 11.99
CA LYS A 122 11.48 5.47 11.05
C LYS A 122 12.31 4.34 11.68
N TYR A 123 12.69 4.43 12.96
CA TYR A 123 13.36 3.37 13.73
C TYR A 123 12.45 2.68 14.74
N THR A 124 11.23 3.19 14.94
CA THR A 124 10.31 2.70 15.95
C THR A 124 9.63 1.41 15.51
N VAL A 125 9.59 0.42 16.41
CA VAL A 125 8.77 -0.80 16.24
C VAL A 125 7.62 -0.75 17.23
N ARG A 126 6.39 -0.59 16.73
CA ARG A 126 5.20 -0.60 17.58
C ARG A 126 4.85 -2.04 17.96
N GLU A 127 4.83 -2.33 19.26
CA GLU A 127 4.58 -3.68 19.79
C GLU A 127 3.21 -4.26 19.41
N ASN A 128 2.18 -3.42 19.44
CA ASN A 128 0.79 -3.83 19.22
C ASN A 128 0.27 -3.51 17.81
N LEU A 129 1.15 -3.15 16.87
CA LEU A 129 0.78 -2.96 15.47
C LEU A 129 0.69 -4.33 14.78
N THR A 130 -0.51 -4.71 14.40
CA THR A 130 -0.73 -5.89 13.56
C THR A 130 -0.39 -5.57 12.10
N THR A 131 0.01 -6.58 11.32
CA THR A 131 0.25 -6.38 9.89
C THR A 131 -0.98 -5.84 9.15
N HIS A 132 -2.19 -6.21 9.58
CA HIS A 132 -3.42 -5.66 8.98
C HIS A 132 -3.59 -4.16 9.25
N GLN A 133 -3.25 -3.69 10.45
CA GLN A 133 -3.22 -2.25 10.75
C GLN A 133 -2.15 -1.52 9.93
N LEU A 134 -0.96 -2.11 9.79
CA LEU A 134 0.07 -1.54 8.92
C LEU A 134 -0.41 -1.46 7.46
N ILE A 135 -1.12 -2.47 6.94
CA ILE A 135 -1.74 -2.41 5.60
C ILE A 135 -2.77 -1.27 5.48
N ASN A 136 -3.48 -0.93 6.56
CA ASN A 136 -4.35 0.24 6.55
C ASN A 136 -3.54 1.54 6.42
N GLU A 137 -2.43 1.66 7.15
CA GLU A 137 -1.51 2.81 7.10
C GLU A 137 -0.78 2.92 5.76
N MET A 138 -0.49 1.80 5.08
CA MET A 138 0.14 1.78 3.76
C MET A 138 -0.68 2.46 2.66
N GLY A 139 -1.98 2.67 2.88
CA GLY A 139 -2.84 3.47 2.00
C GLY A 139 -2.85 2.98 0.55
N LEU A 140 -2.66 3.92 -0.38
CA LEU A 140 -2.31 3.61 -1.77
C LEU A 140 -0.78 3.55 -1.88
N GLY A 141 -0.27 2.49 -2.50
CA GLY A 141 1.15 2.31 -2.74
C GLY A 141 1.52 2.39 -4.21
N ILE A 142 2.81 2.58 -4.46
CA ILE A 142 3.41 2.64 -5.79
C ILE A 142 4.77 1.92 -5.80
N ASN A 143 5.19 1.41 -6.95
CA ASN A 143 6.48 0.78 -7.14
C ASN A 143 7.44 1.75 -7.81
N LEU A 144 8.71 1.70 -7.39
CA LEU A 144 9.82 2.32 -8.10
C LEU A 144 10.39 1.34 -9.15
N GLY A 145 9.56 0.87 -10.07
CA GLY A 145 9.92 -0.16 -11.04
C GLY A 145 10.93 0.32 -12.09
N ASN A 146 11.62 -0.61 -12.73
CA ASN A 146 12.63 -0.37 -13.77
C ASN A 146 13.71 0.63 -13.34
N THR A 147 14.19 0.46 -12.12
CA THR A 147 15.17 1.29 -11.43
C THR A 147 16.30 0.43 -10.88
N LEU A 148 16.28 0.05 -9.60
CA LEU A 148 17.31 -0.79 -8.97
C LEU A 148 17.13 -2.29 -9.26
N ASP A 149 15.98 -2.65 -9.81
CA ASP A 149 15.65 -3.96 -10.35
C ASP A 149 16.24 -4.22 -11.73
N ALA A 150 16.66 -3.20 -12.47
CA ALA A 150 17.14 -3.35 -13.83
C ALA A 150 18.34 -4.32 -13.92
N VAL A 151 18.27 -5.28 -14.85
CA VAL A 151 19.31 -6.29 -15.11
C VAL A 151 19.72 -6.29 -16.58
N GLY A 152 20.94 -6.74 -16.86
CA GLY A 152 21.45 -6.86 -18.23
C GLY A 152 22.96 -7.09 -18.26
N ASP A 153 23.40 -8.05 -19.07
CA ASP A 153 24.83 -8.36 -19.29
C ASP A 153 25.59 -7.24 -20.02
N TRP A 154 24.85 -6.37 -20.69
CA TRP A 154 25.35 -5.19 -21.41
C TRP A 154 25.57 -3.97 -20.51
N ILE A 155 25.11 -4.00 -19.25
CA ILE A 155 25.23 -2.88 -18.32
C ILE A 155 26.66 -2.87 -17.77
N ASP A 156 27.31 -1.70 -17.79
CA ASP A 156 28.64 -1.52 -17.20
C ASP A 156 28.55 -1.54 -15.66
N PRO A 157 29.14 -2.52 -14.96
CA PRO A 157 29.04 -2.65 -13.51
C PRO A 157 29.97 -1.70 -12.75
N SER A 158 30.72 -0.82 -13.43
CA SER A 158 31.66 0.11 -12.79
C SER A 158 31.00 1.14 -11.87
N ASN A 159 29.68 1.35 -11.99
CA ASN A 159 28.91 2.28 -11.19
C ASN A 159 27.46 1.79 -11.04
N ILE A 160 26.95 1.75 -9.80
CA ILE A 160 25.55 1.38 -9.53
C ILE A 160 24.54 2.21 -10.33
N LEU A 161 24.83 3.47 -10.61
CA LEU A 161 23.93 4.35 -11.37
C LEU A 161 23.70 3.86 -12.81
N ASN A 162 24.62 3.08 -13.38
CA ASN A 162 24.43 2.51 -14.72
C ASN A 162 23.29 1.49 -14.73
N TYR A 163 23.18 0.67 -13.68
CA TYR A 163 22.02 -0.23 -13.51
C TYR A 163 20.76 0.58 -13.28
N GLU A 164 20.79 1.55 -12.37
CA GLU A 164 19.63 2.38 -12.04
C GLU A 164 19.00 3.04 -13.28
N GLN A 165 19.82 3.46 -14.23
CA GLN A 165 19.37 4.14 -15.45
C GLN A 165 19.12 3.18 -16.63
N ALA A 166 19.52 1.92 -16.53
CA ALA A 166 19.58 0.99 -17.66
C ALA A 166 18.23 0.80 -18.36
N TRP A 167 17.14 0.80 -17.60
CA TRP A 167 15.79 0.64 -18.14
C TRP A 167 15.01 1.96 -18.25
N GLY A 168 15.74 3.07 -18.41
CA GLY A 168 15.19 4.38 -18.75
C GLY A 168 14.91 5.30 -17.56
N SER A 169 15.17 4.86 -16.32
CA SER A 169 14.96 5.73 -15.16
C SER A 169 15.97 6.88 -15.15
N PRO A 170 15.58 8.11 -14.76
CA PRO A 170 16.57 9.06 -14.28
C PRO A 170 17.20 8.51 -12.99
N ILE A 171 18.33 9.11 -12.60
CA ILE A 171 18.85 8.92 -11.25
C ILE A 171 17.80 9.44 -10.27
N ILE A 172 17.36 8.58 -9.37
CA ILE A 172 16.35 8.88 -8.35
C ILE A 172 16.90 9.91 -7.37
N THR A 173 16.14 10.97 -7.16
CA THR A 173 16.44 12.04 -6.22
C THR A 173 15.43 12.05 -5.10
N GLN A 174 15.69 12.83 -4.05
CA GLN A 174 14.74 13.01 -2.96
C GLN A 174 13.42 13.61 -3.45
N GLU A 175 13.49 14.58 -4.37
CA GLU A 175 12.33 15.29 -4.90
C GLU A 175 11.36 14.36 -5.65
N ILE A 176 11.91 13.35 -6.34
CA ILE A 176 11.11 12.30 -7.00
C ILE A 176 10.28 11.54 -5.97
N ILE A 177 10.90 11.12 -4.87
CA ILE A 177 10.26 10.36 -3.79
C ILE A 177 9.26 11.22 -3.03
N GLU A 178 9.63 12.47 -2.72
CA GLU A 178 8.71 13.44 -2.14
C GLU A 178 7.50 13.72 -3.02
N GLY A 179 7.65 13.70 -4.35
CA GLY A 179 6.54 13.91 -5.26
C GLY A 179 5.52 12.76 -5.26
N TYR A 180 5.95 11.51 -5.07
CA TYR A 180 5.02 10.40 -4.80
C TYR A 180 4.22 10.63 -3.51
N ALA A 181 4.91 11.01 -2.43
CA ALA A 181 4.25 11.29 -1.15
C ALA A 181 3.28 12.49 -1.25
N LYS A 182 3.70 13.59 -1.91
CA LYS A 182 2.87 14.78 -2.14
C LYS A 182 1.65 14.48 -3.02
N ALA A 183 1.75 13.51 -3.91
CA ALA A 183 0.63 13.03 -4.71
C ALA A 183 -0.39 12.22 -3.88
N GLY A 184 -0.04 11.79 -2.66
CA GLY A 184 -0.93 11.10 -1.72
C GLY A 184 -0.66 9.61 -1.55
N TYR A 185 0.43 9.09 -2.13
CA TYR A 185 0.85 7.71 -1.86
C TYR A 185 1.46 7.60 -0.47
N SER A 186 1.13 6.51 0.24
CA SER A 186 1.56 6.27 1.62
C SER A 186 2.52 5.08 1.74
N SER A 187 2.81 4.41 0.63
CA SER A 187 3.81 3.34 0.58
C SER A 187 4.55 3.28 -0.76
N LEU A 188 5.82 2.88 -0.70
CA LEU A 188 6.70 2.68 -1.85
C LEU A 188 7.32 1.28 -1.80
N ARG A 189 7.10 0.49 -2.85
CA ARG A 189 7.89 -0.74 -3.09
C ARG A 189 9.12 -0.38 -3.91
N ILE A 190 10.27 -0.85 -3.45
CA ILE A 190 11.59 -0.60 -4.04
C ILE A 190 12.14 -1.96 -4.52
N PRO A 191 11.83 -2.36 -5.76
CA PRO A 191 12.40 -3.54 -6.39
C PRO A 191 13.93 -3.45 -6.49
N VAL A 192 14.66 -4.50 -6.11
CA VAL A 192 16.13 -4.52 -6.17
C VAL A 192 16.65 -5.85 -6.71
N SER A 193 17.55 -5.79 -7.69
CA SER A 193 18.28 -6.96 -8.22
C SER A 193 19.71 -6.99 -7.68
N TRP A 194 19.94 -7.80 -6.64
CA TRP A 194 21.19 -7.78 -5.86
C TRP A 194 22.37 -8.44 -6.56
N GLY A 195 22.10 -9.45 -7.39
CA GLY A 195 23.11 -10.17 -8.17
C GLY A 195 23.90 -9.34 -9.16
N ASN A 196 23.40 -8.15 -9.54
CA ASN A 196 24.08 -7.22 -10.44
C ASN A 196 25.46 -6.78 -9.93
N LEU A 197 25.60 -6.66 -8.60
CA LEU A 197 26.83 -6.23 -7.94
C LEU A 197 27.08 -7.13 -6.72
N LEU A 198 27.24 -8.42 -6.99
CA LEU A 198 27.54 -9.44 -5.99
C LEU A 198 28.91 -10.06 -6.30
N SER A 199 29.78 -10.16 -5.28
CA SER A 199 31.05 -10.87 -5.42
C SER A 199 30.86 -12.39 -5.47
N ASP A 200 31.93 -13.11 -5.85
CA ASP A 200 31.95 -14.57 -5.88
C ASP A 200 31.72 -15.23 -4.51
N ASP A 201 32.05 -14.53 -3.42
CA ASP A 201 31.78 -14.93 -2.03
C ASP A 201 30.43 -14.40 -1.50
N PHE A 202 29.53 -14.04 -2.41
CA PHE A 202 28.16 -13.57 -2.14
C PHE A 202 28.08 -12.33 -1.26
N LYS A 203 29.07 -11.43 -1.33
CA LYS A 203 28.99 -10.11 -0.68
C LYS A 203 28.32 -9.12 -1.60
N VAL A 204 27.31 -8.44 -1.09
CA VAL A 204 26.65 -7.34 -1.79
C VAL A 204 27.61 -6.16 -1.83
N HIS A 205 27.78 -5.56 -3.01
CA HIS A 205 28.64 -4.40 -3.16
C HIS A 205 28.11 -3.23 -2.30
N PRO A 206 28.98 -2.53 -1.55
CA PRO A 206 28.57 -1.45 -0.65
C PRO A 206 27.79 -0.34 -1.38
N ASP A 207 28.20 0.05 -2.59
CA ASP A 207 27.50 1.10 -3.34
C ASP A 207 26.03 0.77 -3.65
N LEU A 208 25.71 -0.50 -3.93
CA LEU A 208 24.32 -0.93 -4.10
C LEU A 208 23.57 -0.82 -2.78
N MET A 209 24.14 -1.34 -1.70
CA MET A 209 23.53 -1.29 -0.36
C MET A 209 23.28 0.16 0.10
N ASP A 210 24.26 1.05 -0.09
CA ASP A 210 24.17 2.47 0.25
C ASP A 210 23.14 3.18 -0.63
N ARG A 211 23.02 2.81 -1.92
CA ARG A 211 22.02 3.38 -2.81
C ARG A 211 20.60 2.99 -2.41
N VAL A 212 20.38 1.73 -2.06
CA VAL A 212 19.10 1.23 -1.52
C VAL A 212 18.75 1.95 -0.21
N GLU A 213 19.70 2.04 0.74
CA GLU A 213 19.48 2.74 2.02
C GLU A 213 19.17 4.23 1.83
N LYS A 214 19.75 4.88 0.82
CA LYS A 214 19.46 6.28 0.50
C LYS A 214 18.02 6.49 0.05
N ILE A 215 17.52 5.65 -0.87
CA ILE A 215 16.13 5.74 -1.36
C ILE A 215 15.14 5.34 -0.25
N LEU A 216 15.48 4.32 0.54
CA LEU A 216 14.73 3.94 1.73
C LEU A 216 14.58 5.13 2.69
N ASN A 217 15.67 5.83 3.03
CA ASN A 217 15.59 6.96 3.95
C ASN A 217 14.69 8.06 3.40
N TRP A 218 14.80 8.43 2.12
CA TRP A 218 13.88 9.42 1.52
C TRP A 218 12.42 9.00 1.61
N THR A 219 12.14 7.70 1.44
CA THR A 219 10.79 7.13 1.55
C THR A 219 10.26 7.28 2.97
N LEU A 220 11.02 6.84 3.96
CA LEU A 220 10.64 6.89 5.36
C LEU A 220 10.57 8.33 5.90
N ASP A 221 11.45 9.21 5.44
CA ASP A 221 11.46 10.63 5.83
C ASP A 221 10.22 11.38 5.28
N CYS A 222 9.57 10.85 4.23
CA CYS A 222 8.26 11.31 3.76
C CYS A 222 7.07 10.72 4.53
N GLY A 223 7.32 9.88 5.54
CA GLY A 223 6.28 9.16 6.29
C GLY A 223 5.67 7.97 5.52
N MET A 224 6.22 7.60 4.36
CA MET A 224 5.75 6.43 3.61
C MET A 224 6.31 5.14 4.21
N VAL A 225 5.56 4.05 4.07
CA VAL A 225 6.02 2.69 4.32
C VAL A 225 6.82 2.18 3.13
N ALA A 226 7.97 1.53 3.37
CA ALA A 226 8.84 0.97 2.33
C ALA A 226 8.76 -0.56 2.28
N ILE A 227 8.78 -1.13 1.08
CA ILE A 227 9.04 -2.58 0.85
C ILE A 227 10.35 -2.71 0.06
N ILE A 228 11.26 -3.56 0.52
CA ILE A 228 12.47 -3.97 -0.20
C ILE A 228 12.43 -5.47 -0.46
N ASN A 229 12.83 -5.89 -1.66
CA ASN A 229 12.82 -7.31 -2.05
C ASN A 229 14.11 -7.77 -2.74
N ILE A 230 14.12 -9.02 -3.17
CA ILE A 230 14.97 -9.52 -4.25
C ILE A 230 14.10 -9.68 -5.50
N HIS A 231 14.45 -9.04 -6.62
CA HIS A 231 13.54 -8.90 -7.76
C HIS A 231 13.84 -9.82 -8.95
N HIS A 232 14.67 -9.41 -9.92
CA HIS A 232 14.89 -10.17 -11.17
C HIS A 232 16.02 -11.20 -11.05
N GLU A 233 15.87 -12.15 -10.13
CA GLU A 233 16.90 -13.13 -9.78
C GLU A 233 16.41 -14.59 -9.84
N ASN A 234 15.32 -14.82 -10.57
CA ASN A 234 14.54 -16.06 -10.56
C ASN A 234 15.36 -17.31 -10.89
N GLU A 235 16.25 -17.24 -11.89
CA GLU A 235 17.01 -18.39 -12.38
C GLU A 235 17.82 -19.11 -11.29
N TRP A 236 18.49 -18.36 -10.41
CA TRP A 236 19.26 -18.96 -9.33
C TRP A 236 18.43 -19.16 -8.05
N ILE A 237 17.43 -18.31 -7.80
CA ILE A 237 16.52 -18.46 -6.64
C ILE A 237 15.72 -19.76 -6.76
N LYS A 238 15.25 -20.13 -7.95
CA LYS A 238 14.55 -21.40 -8.19
C LYS A 238 15.38 -22.62 -7.73
N GLN A 239 16.71 -22.53 -7.75
CA GLN A 239 17.59 -23.64 -7.35
C GLN A 239 17.75 -23.79 -5.83
N VAL A 240 17.41 -22.78 -5.03
CA VAL A 240 17.61 -22.73 -3.57
C VAL A 240 17.07 -23.95 -2.81
N PRO A 241 15.87 -24.51 -3.11
CA PRO A 241 15.35 -25.67 -2.39
C PRO A 241 16.20 -26.93 -2.55
N THR A 242 16.97 -27.04 -3.64
CA THR A 242 17.68 -28.27 -4.01
C THR A 242 19.20 -28.13 -4.11
N ASP A 243 19.71 -26.92 -4.25
CA ASP A 243 21.15 -26.64 -4.40
C ASP A 243 21.69 -25.89 -3.18
N SER A 244 22.71 -26.47 -2.54
CA SER A 244 23.29 -25.91 -1.31
C SER A 244 23.99 -24.57 -1.54
N LYS A 245 24.57 -24.34 -2.72
CA LYS A 245 25.27 -23.10 -3.04
C LYS A 245 24.29 -21.97 -3.33
N ALA A 246 23.20 -22.25 -4.04
CA ALA A 246 22.09 -21.31 -4.20
C ALA A 246 21.47 -20.95 -2.84
N LYS A 247 21.27 -21.93 -1.95
CA LYS A 247 20.80 -21.69 -0.57
C LYS A 247 21.78 -20.83 0.23
N GLU A 248 23.08 -21.07 0.11
CA GLU A 248 24.12 -20.24 0.73
C GLU A 248 24.07 -18.81 0.19
N LYS A 249 23.94 -18.63 -1.13
CA LYS A 249 23.79 -17.32 -1.78
C LYS A 249 22.58 -16.56 -1.24
N PHE A 250 21.39 -17.18 -1.27
CA PHE A 250 20.15 -16.59 -0.74
C PHE A 250 20.31 -16.18 0.73
N THR A 251 20.86 -17.07 1.54
CA THR A 251 21.09 -16.83 2.96
C THR A 251 22.07 -15.69 3.19
N SER A 252 23.16 -15.61 2.41
CA SER A 252 24.17 -14.56 2.52
C SER A 252 23.60 -13.18 2.18
N ILE A 253 22.84 -13.07 1.08
CA ILE A 253 22.23 -11.81 0.65
C ILE A 253 21.24 -11.33 1.70
N TRP A 254 20.30 -12.18 2.14
CA TRP A 254 19.32 -11.78 3.15
C TRP A 254 19.94 -11.44 4.50
N LYS A 255 21.01 -12.13 4.94
CA LYS A 255 21.73 -11.75 6.16
C LYS A 255 22.34 -10.35 6.07
N GLN A 256 22.95 -10.00 4.94
CA GLN A 256 23.54 -8.67 4.74
C GLN A 256 22.47 -7.57 4.68
N ILE A 257 21.32 -7.84 4.04
CA ILE A 257 20.17 -6.93 4.04
C ILE A 257 19.66 -6.76 5.48
N CYS A 258 19.46 -7.86 6.22
CA CYS A 258 19.01 -7.82 7.60
C CYS A 258 19.95 -7.04 8.51
N GLU A 259 21.27 -7.26 8.41
CA GLU A 259 22.28 -6.54 9.17
C GLU A 259 22.28 -5.04 8.84
N ARG A 260 22.24 -4.69 7.54
CA ARG A 260 22.25 -3.29 7.12
C ARG A 260 21.03 -2.53 7.65
N PHE A 261 19.86 -3.13 7.53
CA PHE A 261 18.59 -2.47 7.78
C PHE A 261 18.02 -2.80 9.18
N GLU A 262 18.80 -3.43 10.06
CA GLU A 262 18.36 -3.88 11.38
C GLU A 262 17.71 -2.76 12.20
N LYS A 263 18.27 -1.54 12.15
CA LYS A 263 17.79 -0.39 12.93
C LYS A 263 16.40 0.14 12.53
N TYR A 264 15.92 -0.17 11.32
CA TYR A 264 14.67 0.41 10.82
C TYR A 264 13.43 -0.20 11.47
N GLY A 265 12.43 0.64 11.70
CA GLY A 265 11.19 0.35 12.39
C GLY A 265 10.18 -0.45 11.58
N ASP A 266 8.91 -0.39 12.00
CA ASP A 266 7.81 -1.13 11.37
C ASP A 266 7.38 -0.61 9.99
N HIS A 267 7.77 0.61 9.61
CA HIS A 267 7.57 1.16 8.27
C HIS A 267 8.53 0.63 7.20
N LEU A 268 9.42 -0.33 7.52
CA LEU A 268 10.17 -1.08 6.52
C LEU A 268 9.78 -2.55 6.56
N LEU A 269 9.24 -3.04 5.44
CA LEU A 269 8.94 -4.45 5.20
C LEU A 269 9.97 -5.08 4.27
N PHE A 270 10.14 -6.39 4.43
CA PHE A 270 10.91 -7.21 3.49
C PHE A 270 10.00 -8.18 2.76
N GLU A 271 10.23 -8.32 1.46
CA GLU A 271 9.59 -9.30 0.58
C GLU A 271 10.67 -10.27 0.06
N PRO A 272 10.47 -11.60 0.15
CA PRO A 272 11.54 -12.59 0.03
C PRO A 272 12.20 -12.64 -1.36
N MET A 273 11.38 -12.53 -2.39
CA MET A 273 11.70 -12.76 -3.80
C MET A 273 10.55 -12.17 -4.66
N ASN A 274 10.63 -12.31 -5.99
CA ASN A 274 9.61 -11.84 -6.92
C ASN A 274 9.27 -12.88 -7.99
N GLU A 275 7.99 -13.23 -8.08
CA GLU A 275 7.40 -14.07 -9.13
C GLU A 275 8.11 -15.43 -9.32
N ILE A 276 8.42 -16.11 -8.21
CA ILE A 276 8.98 -17.46 -8.24
C ILE A 276 7.88 -18.50 -8.43
N GLY A 277 7.99 -19.20 -9.54
CA GLY A 277 7.35 -20.49 -9.78
C GLY A 277 8.24 -21.41 -10.59
N TYR A 278 7.75 -22.64 -10.78
CA TYR A 278 8.49 -23.76 -11.33
C TYR A 278 7.74 -24.32 -12.54
N ASP A 279 7.52 -23.50 -13.56
CA ASP A 279 6.80 -23.86 -14.78
C ASP A 279 7.44 -25.06 -15.50
N GLU A 280 8.74 -25.27 -15.31
CA GLU A 280 9.48 -26.44 -15.78
C GLU A 280 9.10 -27.76 -15.05
N ILE A 281 8.47 -27.66 -13.89
CA ILE A 281 7.93 -28.77 -13.09
C ILE A 281 6.42 -28.87 -13.29
N TRP A 282 5.70 -27.76 -13.13
CA TRP A 282 4.24 -27.74 -13.15
C TRP A 282 3.68 -26.40 -13.64
N THR A 283 2.64 -26.50 -14.47
CA THR A 283 1.76 -25.38 -14.86
C THR A 283 0.30 -25.83 -14.75
N PRO A 284 -0.68 -24.91 -14.76
CA PRO A 284 -2.10 -25.27 -14.84
C PRO A 284 -2.48 -26.17 -16.02
N TRP A 285 -1.66 -26.19 -17.07
CA TRP A 285 -1.90 -26.87 -18.33
C TRP A 285 -1.02 -28.12 -18.52
N GLY A 286 -0.10 -28.41 -17.59
CA GLY A 286 0.85 -29.51 -17.73
C GLY A 286 1.54 -29.89 -16.42
N GLY A 287 1.75 -31.19 -16.21
CA GLY A 287 2.28 -31.78 -14.98
C GLY A 287 1.22 -32.55 -14.19
N SER A 288 1.66 -33.34 -13.20
CA SER A 288 0.78 -34.10 -12.30
C SER A 288 0.48 -33.33 -11.01
N GLU A 289 -0.49 -33.81 -10.21
CA GLU A 289 -0.72 -33.29 -8.85
C GLU A 289 0.51 -33.42 -7.94
N ALA A 290 1.34 -34.44 -8.17
CA ALA A 290 2.60 -34.59 -7.45
C ALA A 290 3.62 -33.51 -7.85
N ASP A 291 3.65 -33.14 -9.14
CA ASP A 291 4.49 -32.06 -9.64
C ASP A 291 4.01 -30.71 -9.10
N LYS A 292 2.69 -30.47 -9.04
CA LYS A 292 2.10 -29.30 -8.39
C LYS A 292 2.52 -29.19 -6.92
N ALA A 293 2.37 -30.28 -6.17
CA ALA A 293 2.73 -30.32 -4.76
C ALA A 293 4.23 -30.05 -4.54
N LYS A 294 5.08 -30.53 -5.44
CA LYS A 294 6.52 -30.25 -5.42
C LYS A 294 6.82 -28.78 -5.73
N ALA A 295 6.24 -28.24 -6.79
CA ALA A 295 6.44 -26.87 -7.26
C ALA A 295 6.01 -25.83 -6.19
N LEU A 296 4.81 -25.97 -5.63
CA LEU A 296 4.33 -25.11 -4.54
C LEU A 296 5.10 -25.36 -3.24
N GLY A 297 5.51 -26.61 -2.99
CA GLY A 297 6.36 -26.98 -1.84
C GLY A 297 7.70 -26.23 -1.83
N TYR A 298 8.32 -26.06 -2.99
CA TYR A 298 9.57 -25.30 -3.11
C TYR A 298 9.42 -23.82 -2.78
N VAL A 299 8.31 -23.18 -3.18
CA VAL A 299 8.00 -21.80 -2.78
C VAL A 299 7.73 -21.70 -1.28
N ASN A 300 7.02 -22.67 -0.69
CA ASN A 300 6.82 -22.74 0.77
C ASN A 300 8.16 -22.85 1.52
N ASP A 301 9.09 -23.70 1.06
CA ASP A 301 10.40 -23.89 1.68
C ASP A 301 11.27 -22.63 1.60
N LEU A 302 11.21 -21.92 0.46
CA LEU A 302 11.86 -20.62 0.26
C LEU A 302 11.32 -19.54 1.21
N ASN A 303 10.00 -19.41 1.30
CA ASN A 303 9.35 -18.46 2.21
C ASN A 303 9.70 -18.75 3.68
N GLN A 304 9.72 -20.02 4.10
CA GLN A 304 10.12 -20.38 5.46
C GLN A 304 11.60 -20.06 5.73
N LEU A 305 12.49 -20.40 4.79
CA LEU A 305 13.91 -20.08 4.89
C LEU A 305 14.13 -18.57 5.07
N PHE A 306 13.43 -17.75 4.28
CA PHE A 306 13.48 -16.29 4.40
C PHE A 306 13.04 -15.81 5.79
N VAL A 307 11.86 -16.24 6.26
CA VAL A 307 11.37 -15.85 7.60
C VAL A 307 12.38 -16.26 8.67
N ASP A 308 12.91 -17.48 8.60
CA ASP A 308 13.92 -17.96 9.54
C ASP A 308 15.18 -17.07 9.53
N ILE A 309 15.68 -16.67 8.36
CA ILE A 309 16.85 -15.79 8.25
C ILE A 309 16.57 -14.44 8.92
N VAL A 310 15.44 -13.81 8.58
CA VAL A 310 15.11 -12.48 9.08
C VAL A 310 14.89 -12.52 10.59
N ARG A 311 14.14 -13.47 11.11
CA ARG A 311 13.88 -13.58 12.56
C ARG A 311 15.14 -13.91 13.36
N ASN A 312 16.00 -14.79 12.85
CA ASN A 312 17.25 -15.14 13.52
C ASN A 312 18.30 -14.01 13.50
N SER A 313 18.11 -12.96 12.68
CA SER A 313 19.00 -11.79 12.69
C SER A 313 18.82 -10.88 13.90
N GLY A 314 17.74 -11.03 14.67
CA GLY A 314 17.53 -10.28 15.92
C GLY A 314 17.08 -8.82 15.69
N GLY A 315 17.39 -7.94 16.65
CA GLY A 315 17.04 -6.51 16.58
C GLY A 315 15.57 -6.23 16.25
N ASN A 316 15.32 -5.20 15.44
CA ASN A 316 13.97 -4.93 14.95
C ASN A 316 13.49 -5.97 13.92
N ASN A 317 14.40 -6.72 13.28
CA ASN A 317 14.04 -7.77 12.32
C ASN A 317 13.27 -8.93 12.98
N ALA A 318 13.48 -9.17 14.28
CA ALA A 318 12.69 -10.12 15.06
C ALA A 318 11.19 -9.76 15.11
N LYS A 319 10.82 -8.51 14.85
CA LYS A 319 9.43 -7.99 14.85
C LYS A 319 9.04 -7.30 13.54
N ARG A 320 9.90 -7.31 12.52
CA ARG A 320 9.62 -6.66 11.22
C ARG A 320 8.43 -7.32 10.53
N HIS A 321 7.57 -6.55 9.89
CA HIS A 321 6.51 -7.10 9.05
C HIS A 321 7.12 -7.65 7.75
N LEU A 322 6.75 -8.87 7.36
CA LEU A 322 7.31 -9.55 6.19
C LEU A 322 6.22 -9.91 5.20
N LEU A 323 6.54 -9.84 3.91
CA LEU A 323 5.71 -10.40 2.86
C LEU A 323 6.04 -11.89 2.68
N VAL A 324 5.07 -12.63 2.17
CA VAL A 324 5.15 -14.04 1.82
C VAL A 324 4.68 -14.16 0.39
N GLU A 325 5.57 -14.60 -0.48
CA GLU A 325 5.26 -14.70 -1.90
C GLU A 325 4.40 -15.92 -2.19
N ILE A 326 3.36 -15.72 -2.99
CA ILE A 326 2.55 -16.79 -3.54
C ILE A 326 3.20 -17.31 -4.83
N TYR A 327 3.00 -18.59 -5.17
CA TYR A 327 3.55 -19.20 -6.40
C TYR A 327 3.25 -18.34 -7.65
N ASN A 328 4.30 -17.92 -8.38
CA ASN A 328 4.20 -16.97 -9.51
C ASN A 328 3.43 -15.67 -9.19
N THR A 329 3.35 -15.28 -7.91
CA THR A 329 2.46 -14.23 -7.37
C THR A 329 1.00 -14.29 -7.86
N ASN A 330 0.57 -15.45 -8.33
CA ASN A 330 -0.75 -15.67 -8.89
C ASN A 330 -1.80 -15.85 -7.79
N LEU A 331 -2.88 -15.06 -7.85
CA LEU A 331 -3.86 -14.96 -6.77
C LEU A 331 -4.53 -16.28 -6.38
N GLU A 332 -4.73 -17.19 -7.35
CA GLU A 332 -5.40 -18.46 -7.10
C GLU A 332 -4.62 -19.40 -6.17
N TYR A 333 -3.29 -19.24 -6.11
CA TYR A 333 -2.46 -20.05 -5.22
C TYR A 333 -2.39 -19.51 -3.80
N ALA A 334 -2.87 -18.28 -3.55
CA ALA A 334 -2.94 -17.68 -2.21
C ALA A 334 -3.86 -18.47 -1.27
N TYR A 335 -4.79 -19.23 -1.84
CA TYR A 335 -5.77 -20.06 -1.12
C TYR A 335 -5.78 -21.52 -1.60
N ASP A 336 -4.74 -21.95 -2.30
CA ASP A 336 -4.54 -23.36 -2.63
C ASP A 336 -4.22 -24.16 -1.34
N PRO A 337 -4.81 -25.35 -1.13
CA PRO A 337 -4.52 -26.18 0.04
C PRO A 337 -3.04 -26.58 0.21
N LEU A 338 -2.24 -26.51 -0.86
CA LEU A 338 -0.81 -26.79 -0.85
C LEU A 338 0.03 -25.59 -0.39
N PHE A 339 -0.51 -24.37 -0.44
CA PHE A 339 0.16 -23.20 0.13
C PHE A 339 0.23 -23.34 1.65
N LYS A 340 1.39 -22.97 2.22
CA LYS A 340 1.62 -22.96 3.66
C LYS A 340 2.19 -21.61 4.07
N MET A 341 1.45 -20.92 4.94
CA MET A 341 2.00 -19.77 5.62
C MET A 341 3.24 -20.19 6.42
N PRO A 342 4.37 -19.48 6.33
CA PRO A 342 5.53 -19.75 7.17
C PRO A 342 5.18 -19.71 8.66
N ASN A 343 5.82 -20.58 9.43
CA ASN A 343 5.83 -20.44 10.89
C ASN A 343 6.62 -19.18 11.24
N ASP A 344 5.93 -18.19 11.80
CA ASP A 344 6.54 -16.92 12.23
C ASP A 344 6.27 -16.67 13.72
N PRO A 345 7.30 -16.67 14.59
CA PRO A 345 7.12 -16.36 16.01
C PRO A 345 6.63 -14.93 16.27
N ALA A 346 6.83 -13.99 15.32
CA ALA A 346 6.33 -12.62 15.45
C ALA A 346 4.85 -12.48 15.06
N ASN A 347 4.31 -13.45 14.31
CA ASN A 347 2.97 -13.38 13.71
C ASN A 347 2.73 -12.06 12.93
N ARG A 348 3.72 -11.66 12.12
CA ARG A 348 3.75 -10.38 11.39
C ARG A 348 3.99 -10.59 9.90
N LEU A 349 3.17 -11.42 9.28
CA LEU A 349 3.26 -11.75 7.86
C LEU A 349 2.08 -11.20 7.06
N ALA A 350 2.32 -10.87 5.79
CA ALA A 350 1.31 -10.52 4.78
C ALA A 350 1.55 -11.36 3.51
N LEU A 351 0.49 -11.73 2.78
CA LEU A 351 0.66 -12.32 1.45
C LEU A 351 0.94 -11.22 0.41
N THR A 352 1.76 -11.54 -0.58
CA THR A 352 1.91 -10.72 -1.80
C THR A 352 1.49 -11.52 -3.03
N VAL A 353 0.64 -10.89 -3.86
CA VAL A 353 0.19 -11.39 -5.17
C VAL A 353 0.24 -10.23 -6.17
N HIS A 354 0.36 -10.51 -7.46
CA HIS A 354 0.34 -9.49 -8.52
C HIS A 354 -0.93 -9.64 -9.35
N TYR A 355 -1.39 -8.52 -9.94
CA TYR A 355 -2.63 -8.50 -10.71
C TYR A 355 -2.43 -7.87 -12.09
N TYR A 356 -2.26 -8.74 -13.09
CA TYR A 356 -2.18 -8.37 -14.50
C TYR A 356 -3.25 -9.08 -15.34
N THR A 357 -4.49 -9.16 -14.81
CA THR A 357 -5.62 -9.83 -15.50
C THR A 357 -6.58 -8.82 -16.13
N PRO A 358 -6.99 -8.99 -17.40
CA PRO A 358 -6.55 -10.04 -18.33
C PRO A 358 -5.15 -9.76 -18.91
N ALA A 359 -4.30 -10.78 -18.98
CA ALA A 359 -2.89 -10.65 -19.37
C ALA A 359 -2.71 -10.01 -20.76
N ASN A 360 -3.58 -10.33 -21.70
CA ASN A 360 -3.53 -9.73 -23.03
C ASN A 360 -3.98 -8.26 -23.08
N PHE A 361 -4.55 -7.68 -22.02
CA PHE A 361 -4.69 -6.23 -21.90
C PHE A 361 -3.57 -5.63 -21.05
N ALA A 362 -3.27 -6.24 -19.90
CA ALA A 362 -2.36 -5.66 -18.91
C ALA A 362 -0.88 -5.73 -19.34
N ILE A 363 -0.44 -6.81 -20.00
CA ILE A 363 0.98 -7.07 -20.31
C ILE A 363 1.35 -6.65 -21.75
N LEU A 364 0.48 -6.92 -22.71
CA LEU A 364 0.75 -6.64 -24.13
C LEU A 364 0.31 -5.23 -24.50
N GLY A 365 0.99 -4.58 -25.43
CA GLY A 365 0.52 -3.34 -26.07
C GLY A 365 -0.71 -3.58 -26.96
N GLY A 366 -1.50 -2.54 -27.22
CA GLY A 366 -2.68 -2.63 -28.09
C GLY A 366 -2.33 -3.18 -29.48
N GLY A 367 -2.95 -4.29 -29.87
CA GLY A 367 -2.71 -4.98 -31.14
C GLY A 367 -1.38 -5.76 -31.25
N GLU A 368 -0.56 -5.79 -30.19
CA GLU A 368 0.68 -6.59 -30.16
C GLU A 368 0.36 -8.07 -30.31
N VAL A 369 1.05 -8.77 -31.21
CA VAL A 369 0.86 -10.19 -31.48
C VAL A 369 2.04 -10.96 -30.92
N VAL A 370 1.77 -11.91 -30.03
CA VAL A 370 2.73 -12.85 -29.48
C VAL A 370 2.18 -14.27 -29.56
N ASP A 371 3.00 -15.28 -29.30
CA ASP A 371 2.62 -16.69 -29.49
C ASP A 371 1.41 -17.12 -28.65
N TRP A 372 1.18 -16.49 -27.50
CA TRP A 372 0.09 -16.82 -26.57
C TRP A 372 -1.13 -15.91 -26.69
N GLY A 373 -1.11 -14.87 -27.53
CA GLY A 373 -2.26 -13.97 -27.64
C GLY A 373 -2.04 -12.70 -28.45
N VAL A 374 -3.13 -11.93 -28.55
CA VAL A 374 -3.14 -10.60 -29.16
C VAL A 374 -3.55 -9.57 -28.13
N GLY A 375 -2.81 -8.47 -28.08
CA GLY A 375 -3.04 -7.35 -27.20
C GLY A 375 -4.41 -6.71 -27.40
N ARG A 376 -5.25 -6.69 -26.36
CA ARG A 376 -6.57 -6.05 -26.41
C ARG A 376 -6.39 -4.53 -26.48
N GLU A 377 -7.06 -3.87 -27.42
CA GLU A 377 -6.98 -2.40 -27.51
C GLU A 377 -7.78 -1.68 -26.42
N SER A 378 -8.75 -2.36 -25.79
CA SER A 378 -9.65 -1.76 -24.80
C SER A 378 -9.97 -2.71 -23.64
N TRP A 379 -10.45 -2.12 -22.55
CA TRP A 379 -10.91 -2.74 -21.31
C TRP A 379 -12.03 -1.90 -20.72
N GLY A 380 -12.94 -2.51 -19.95
CA GLY A 380 -14.02 -1.81 -19.24
C GLY A 380 -15.42 -2.28 -19.65
N THR A 381 -15.52 -3.46 -20.24
CA THR A 381 -16.80 -4.13 -20.45
C THR A 381 -17.34 -4.69 -19.12
N GLU A 382 -18.63 -5.04 -19.08
CA GLU A 382 -19.22 -5.69 -17.90
C GLU A 382 -18.48 -6.99 -17.52
N ALA A 383 -17.99 -7.74 -18.51
CA ALA A 383 -17.22 -8.95 -18.28
C ALA A 383 -15.85 -8.65 -17.64
N ASP A 384 -15.17 -7.58 -18.07
CA ASP A 384 -13.89 -7.16 -17.49
C ASP A 384 -14.05 -6.74 -16.02
N PHE A 385 -15.07 -5.93 -15.72
CA PHE A 385 -15.39 -5.56 -14.34
C PHE A 385 -15.79 -6.76 -13.49
N LYS A 386 -16.52 -7.72 -14.08
CA LYS A 386 -16.89 -8.95 -13.37
C LYS A 386 -15.66 -9.79 -13.04
N GLU A 387 -14.75 -9.99 -13.99
CA GLU A 387 -13.50 -10.74 -13.76
C GLU A 387 -12.64 -10.10 -12.66
N LEU A 388 -12.47 -8.78 -12.71
CA LEU A 388 -11.78 -8.02 -11.67
C LEU A 388 -12.42 -8.22 -10.29
N ASN A 389 -13.74 -8.03 -10.19
CA ASN A 389 -14.43 -8.12 -8.90
C ASN A 389 -14.44 -9.55 -8.35
N ASP A 390 -14.66 -10.56 -9.20
CA ASP A 390 -14.63 -11.97 -8.80
C ASP A 390 -13.25 -12.36 -8.23
N ASN A 391 -12.16 -11.93 -8.89
CA ASN A 391 -10.79 -12.19 -8.44
C ASN A 391 -10.49 -11.54 -7.09
N MET A 392 -10.89 -10.28 -6.90
CA MET A 392 -10.67 -9.59 -5.63
C MET A 392 -11.58 -10.14 -4.51
N ASP A 393 -12.80 -10.57 -4.83
CA ASP A 393 -13.71 -11.24 -3.88
C ASP A 393 -13.16 -12.59 -3.42
N LEU A 394 -12.48 -13.33 -4.30
CA LEU A 394 -11.82 -14.59 -3.95
C LEU A 394 -10.67 -14.38 -2.96
N LEU A 395 -9.81 -13.39 -3.17
CA LEU A 395 -8.75 -13.02 -2.22
C LEU A 395 -9.34 -12.56 -0.90
N LYS A 396 -10.36 -11.69 -0.93
CA LYS A 396 -11.03 -11.22 0.28
C LYS A 396 -11.59 -12.39 1.10
N LYS A 397 -12.42 -13.23 0.46
CA LYS A 397 -13.11 -14.34 1.12
C LYS A 397 -12.13 -15.37 1.68
N ASN A 398 -11.07 -15.68 0.95
CA ASN A 398 -10.18 -16.77 1.31
C ASN A 398 -8.99 -16.37 2.17
N CYS A 399 -8.62 -15.09 2.17
CA CYS A 399 -7.47 -14.56 2.91
C CYS A 399 -7.90 -13.49 3.91
N VAL A 400 -8.36 -12.32 3.45
CA VAL A 400 -8.63 -11.14 4.29
C VAL A 400 -9.66 -11.44 5.38
N ASP A 401 -10.80 -12.05 5.02
CA ASP A 401 -11.87 -12.40 5.96
C ASP A 401 -11.46 -13.49 6.96
N LYS A 402 -10.34 -14.19 6.70
CA LYS A 402 -9.72 -15.14 7.63
C LYS A 402 -8.58 -14.53 8.44
N GLY A 403 -8.42 -13.20 8.38
CA GLY A 403 -7.39 -12.47 9.11
C GLY A 403 -6.00 -12.54 8.48
N ILE A 404 -5.87 -13.01 7.24
CA ILE A 404 -4.59 -13.01 6.52
C ILE A 404 -4.46 -11.68 5.77
N PRO A 405 -3.50 -10.81 6.12
CA PRO A 405 -3.28 -9.55 5.43
C PRO A 405 -2.75 -9.79 4.01
N VAL A 406 -3.21 -8.99 3.03
CA VAL A 406 -2.85 -9.16 1.62
C VAL A 406 -2.43 -7.81 1.00
N ILE A 407 -1.31 -7.84 0.30
CA ILE A 407 -0.79 -6.75 -0.52
C ILE A 407 -0.84 -7.22 -1.98
N ILE A 408 -1.41 -6.40 -2.86
CA ILE A 408 -1.28 -6.61 -4.30
C ILE A 408 -0.02 -5.86 -4.72
N GLY A 409 1.10 -6.58 -4.76
CA GLY A 409 2.45 -6.03 -4.90
C GLY A 409 2.70 -5.31 -6.21
N GLU A 410 1.95 -5.67 -7.25
CA GLU A 410 1.99 -5.03 -8.56
C GLU A 410 0.66 -5.11 -9.30
N TYR A 411 0.35 -4.04 -10.02
CA TYR A 411 -0.62 -4.00 -11.10
C TYR A 411 -0.36 -2.77 -11.95
N CYS A 412 -0.55 -2.89 -13.26
CA CYS A 412 -0.74 -1.78 -14.20
C CYS A 412 -1.23 -2.35 -15.53
N ALA A 413 -1.33 -1.50 -16.55
CA ALA A 413 -1.48 -1.95 -17.93
C ALA A 413 -0.45 -1.27 -18.82
N ASP A 414 0.11 -2.01 -19.77
CA ASP A 414 0.97 -1.49 -20.83
C ASP A 414 0.22 -0.39 -21.61
N SER A 415 0.86 0.75 -21.81
CA SER A 415 0.23 1.92 -22.46
C SER A 415 0.47 2.00 -23.97
N ARG A 416 1.31 1.13 -24.54
CA ARG A 416 1.65 1.15 -25.97
C ARG A 416 0.39 0.94 -26.80
N ASN A 417 0.18 1.80 -27.79
CA ASN A 417 -0.98 1.80 -28.69
C ASN A 417 -2.34 1.88 -27.98
N ARG A 418 -2.42 2.54 -26.82
CA ARG A 418 -3.67 2.78 -26.08
C ARG A 418 -3.81 4.24 -25.69
N THR A 419 -5.04 4.67 -25.42
CA THR A 419 -5.29 6.03 -24.93
C THR A 419 -5.06 6.13 -23.43
N LYS A 420 -4.78 7.33 -22.91
CA LYS A 420 -4.64 7.55 -21.47
C LYS A 420 -5.92 7.18 -20.71
N GLU A 421 -7.09 7.41 -21.32
CA GLU A 421 -8.39 7.13 -20.70
C GLU A 421 -8.59 5.65 -20.38
N VAL A 422 -8.19 4.72 -21.26
CA VAL A 422 -8.39 3.30 -21.00
C VAL A 422 -7.39 2.75 -19.98
N ILE A 423 -6.17 3.29 -19.96
CA ILE A 423 -5.17 2.95 -18.92
C ILE A 423 -5.61 3.48 -17.57
N ARG A 424 -6.12 4.73 -17.51
CA ARG A 424 -6.72 5.30 -16.30
C ARG A 424 -7.87 4.45 -15.80
N LEU A 425 -8.82 4.11 -16.68
CA LEU A 425 -9.97 3.29 -16.34
C LEU A 425 -9.55 1.96 -15.70
N PHE A 426 -8.58 1.26 -16.30
CA PHE A 426 -8.06 0.00 -15.75
C PHE A 426 -7.42 0.20 -14.38
N CYS A 427 -6.41 1.08 -14.28
CA CYS A 427 -5.65 1.27 -13.05
C CYS A 427 -6.55 1.75 -11.91
N VAL A 428 -7.39 2.77 -12.12
CA VAL A 428 -8.31 3.28 -11.09
C VAL A 428 -9.29 2.20 -10.64
N SER A 429 -9.86 1.43 -11.58
CA SER A 429 -10.79 0.35 -11.26
C SER A 429 -10.13 -0.77 -10.45
N VAL A 430 -8.91 -1.16 -10.82
CA VAL A 430 -8.12 -2.17 -10.09
C VAL A 430 -7.77 -1.65 -8.69
N THR A 431 -7.25 -0.43 -8.57
CA THR A 431 -6.98 0.21 -7.27
C THR A 431 -8.21 0.20 -6.37
N GLU A 432 -9.36 0.62 -6.90
CA GLU A 432 -10.61 0.68 -6.15
C GLU A 432 -11.06 -0.71 -5.70
N ALA A 433 -11.00 -1.70 -6.60
CA ALA A 433 -11.41 -3.07 -6.31
C ALA A 433 -10.54 -3.69 -5.21
N ILE A 434 -9.22 -3.45 -5.24
CA ILE A 434 -8.26 -3.90 -4.22
C ILE A 434 -8.54 -3.18 -2.89
N TYR A 435 -8.57 -1.85 -2.93
CA TYR A 435 -8.59 -1.02 -1.73
C TYR A 435 -9.89 -1.18 -0.93
N SER A 436 -11.03 -1.24 -1.62
CA SER A 436 -12.36 -1.43 -1.01
C SER A 436 -12.53 -2.78 -0.29
N ARG A 437 -11.63 -3.74 -0.52
CA ARG A 437 -11.63 -5.07 0.10
C ARG A 437 -10.61 -5.22 1.24
N GLY A 438 -9.98 -4.12 1.66
CA GLY A 438 -9.04 -4.10 2.78
C GLY A 438 -7.65 -4.63 2.44
N MET A 439 -7.27 -4.61 1.16
CA MET A 439 -5.95 -5.02 0.66
C MET A 439 -5.15 -3.80 0.22
N CYS A 440 -3.81 -3.85 0.25
CA CYS A 440 -2.98 -2.71 -0.20
C CYS A 440 -2.70 -2.80 -1.71
N PRO A 441 -3.11 -1.83 -2.54
CA PRO A 441 -2.70 -1.77 -3.94
C PRO A 441 -1.33 -1.10 -4.08
N MET A 442 -0.39 -1.76 -4.76
CA MET A 442 0.91 -1.19 -5.13
C MET A 442 0.97 -1.00 -6.65
N LEU A 443 0.73 0.23 -7.15
CA LEU A 443 0.75 0.53 -8.58
C LEU A 443 2.15 0.27 -9.16
N TRP A 444 2.27 -0.46 -10.28
CA TRP A 444 3.54 -0.61 -10.97
C TRP A 444 3.82 0.66 -11.80
N ASP A 445 4.75 1.50 -11.35
CA ASP A 445 5.20 2.69 -12.08
C ASP A 445 6.65 2.53 -12.57
N THR A 446 6.83 2.68 -13.87
CA THR A 446 8.12 2.62 -14.56
C THR A 446 8.42 3.96 -15.22
N PRO A 447 9.66 4.20 -15.68
CA PRO A 447 9.98 5.36 -16.49
C PRO A 447 9.05 5.46 -17.71
N GLY A 448 8.43 6.63 -17.92
CA GLY A 448 7.42 6.82 -18.97
C GLY A 448 6.01 6.28 -18.62
N GLY A 449 5.80 5.87 -17.36
CA GLY A 449 4.53 5.42 -16.80
C GLY A 449 3.59 6.57 -16.44
N GLN A 450 2.93 6.47 -15.28
CA GLN A 450 1.93 7.46 -14.85
C GLN A 450 2.58 8.69 -14.22
N TYR A 451 3.70 8.49 -13.52
CA TYR A 451 4.45 9.53 -12.86
C TYR A 451 5.71 9.89 -13.65
N ASN A 452 5.85 11.17 -13.98
CA ASN A 452 7.01 11.68 -14.67
C ASN A 452 8.11 12.03 -13.65
N ARG A 453 9.10 11.15 -13.55
CA ARG A 453 10.23 11.30 -12.63
C ARG A 453 11.13 12.50 -12.94
N GLN A 454 11.06 13.11 -14.13
CA GLN A 454 11.84 14.32 -14.44
C GLN A 454 11.14 15.60 -13.95
N THR A 455 9.81 15.65 -14.05
CA THR A 455 9.01 16.79 -13.60
C THR A 455 8.48 16.64 -12.18
N CYS A 456 8.63 15.45 -11.60
CA CYS A 456 8.14 15.05 -10.27
C CYS A 456 6.61 15.21 -10.13
N GLN A 457 5.85 14.87 -11.17
CA GLN A 457 4.39 15.03 -11.23
C GLN A 457 3.74 13.91 -12.06
N PHE A 458 2.45 13.65 -11.81
CA PHE A 458 1.65 12.76 -12.66
C PHE A 458 1.33 13.44 -14.01
N ASP A 459 1.53 12.72 -15.11
CA ASP A 459 1.28 13.24 -16.47
C ASP A 459 -0.21 13.32 -16.83
N ASP A 460 -1.07 12.68 -16.04
CA ASP A 460 -2.52 12.73 -16.14
C ASP A 460 -3.11 13.21 -14.79
N PRO A 461 -3.47 14.50 -14.66
CA PRO A 461 -4.04 15.03 -13.43
C PRO A 461 -5.37 14.37 -13.04
N LEU A 462 -6.17 13.93 -14.03
CA LEU A 462 -7.44 13.25 -13.77
C LEU A 462 -7.22 11.83 -13.22
N PHE A 463 -6.17 11.15 -13.70
CA PHE A 463 -5.74 9.89 -13.09
C PHE A 463 -5.45 10.07 -11.60
N LEU A 464 -4.68 11.10 -11.25
CA LEU A 464 -4.33 11.36 -9.86
C LEU A 464 -5.56 11.71 -9.02
N GLU A 465 -6.44 12.57 -9.55
CA GLU A 465 -7.70 12.93 -8.88
C GLU A 465 -8.56 11.70 -8.58
N GLU A 466 -8.77 10.82 -9.57
CA GLU A 466 -9.57 9.61 -9.41
C GLU A 466 -8.94 8.61 -8.44
N MET A 467 -7.61 8.41 -8.50
CA MET A 467 -6.89 7.57 -7.54
C MET A 467 -7.06 8.07 -6.11
N MET A 468 -6.88 9.38 -5.88
CA MET A 468 -6.95 9.97 -4.55
C MET A 468 -8.38 10.11 -4.00
N ALA A 469 -9.40 9.95 -4.85
CA ALA A 469 -10.78 9.83 -4.39
C ALA A 469 -11.09 8.47 -3.73
N ILE A 470 -10.31 7.41 -4.02
CA ILE A 470 -10.58 6.05 -3.52
C ILE A 470 -10.48 5.97 -1.99
N PRO A 471 -9.40 6.45 -1.31
CA PRO A 471 -9.33 6.42 0.15
C PRO A 471 -10.43 7.24 0.83
N VAL A 472 -10.87 8.33 0.20
CA VAL A 472 -11.99 9.16 0.70
C VAL A 472 -13.31 8.39 0.63
N LYS A 473 -13.51 7.60 -0.42
CA LYS A 473 -14.71 6.76 -0.61
C LYS A 473 -14.74 5.55 0.33
N TYR A 474 -13.58 5.01 0.69
CA TYR A 474 -13.45 3.81 1.54
C TYR A 474 -12.50 4.08 2.73
N PRO A 475 -12.87 4.96 3.68
CA PRO A 475 -11.97 5.30 4.79
C PRO A 475 -11.60 4.07 5.61
N ARG A 476 -10.30 3.90 5.87
CA ARG A 476 -9.77 2.89 6.78
C ARG A 476 -9.62 3.49 8.19
N ASN A 477 -9.79 2.64 9.21
CA ASN A 477 -9.61 2.99 10.61
C ASN A 477 -8.18 2.82 11.07
#